data_AF-A0A3D0URT9-F1
#
_entry.id   AF-A0A3D0URT9-F1
#
_cell.length_a   1.000
_cell.length_b   1.000
_cell.length_c   1.000
_cell.angle_alpha   90.00
_cell.angle_beta   90.00
_cell.angle_gamma   90.00
#
_symmetry.space_group_name_H-M   'P 1'
#
loop_
_entity.id
_entity.type
_entity.pdbx_description
1 polymer ?
#
loop_
_entity_poly.entity_id
_entity_poly.type
_entity_poly.pdbx_seq_one_letter_code
_entity_poly.pdbx_strand_id
1 'polypeptide(L)'
;MNEIHSWTIHLETPDGQAVENAQIAVDGGMPQHNHGFPTAPEVTEELGGGDYLLEGVKFNMAGWWELKLAISAGDQTDDVTFNLVLP
;
A
#
# COMPACT_ATOMS: atom_id res chain seq x y z
N MET A 1 -5.11 -8.32 -14.43
CA MET A 1 -5.30 -9.13 -13.19
C MET A 1 -4.00 -9.87 -12.86
N ASN A 2 -3.60 -10.89 -13.63
CA ASN A 2 -2.38 -11.68 -13.37
C ASN A 2 -1.06 -11.00 -13.77
N GLU A 3 -0.93 -9.72 -13.46
CA GLU A 3 0.28 -8.93 -13.68
C GLU A 3 0.81 -8.47 -12.33
N ILE A 4 2.11 -8.19 -12.27
CA ILE A 4 2.72 -7.53 -11.11
C ILE A 4 2.65 -6.03 -11.39
N HIS A 5 2.14 -5.29 -10.42
CA HIS A 5 2.01 -3.84 -10.46
C HIS A 5 3.06 -3.19 -9.57
N SER A 6 3.49 -2.00 -10.00
CA SER A 6 4.19 -1.03 -9.15
C SER A 6 3.34 0.24 -9.07
N TRP A 7 3.17 0.76 -7.86
CA TRP A 7 2.34 1.93 -7.54
C TRP A 7 3.16 2.95 -6.76
N THR A 8 2.73 4.20 -6.81
CA THR A 8 3.26 5.26 -5.94
C THR A 8 2.29 5.51 -4.81
N ILE A 9 2.78 5.45 -3.57
CA ILE A 9 2.07 5.94 -2.38
C ILE A 9 2.57 7.35 -2.12
N HIS A 10 1.64 8.31 -2.01
CA HIS A 10 1.95 9.67 -1.61
C HIS A 10 1.52 9.91 -0.16
N LEU A 11 2.44 10.38 0.67
CA LEU A 11 2.19 10.76 2.06
C LEU A 11 2.41 12.27 2.25
N GLU A 12 1.37 12.93 2.74
CA GLU A 12 1.41 14.34 3.12
C GLU A 12 0.69 14.58 4.46
N THR A 13 1.12 15.60 5.18
CA THR A 13 0.43 16.11 6.36
C THR A 13 -0.87 16.85 5.94
N PRO A 14 -1.81 17.11 6.86
CA PRO A 14 -3.04 17.84 6.54
C PRO A 14 -2.84 19.26 5.97
N ASP A 15 -1.68 19.87 6.21
CA ASP A 15 -1.28 21.16 5.66
C ASP A 15 -0.48 21.05 4.34
N GLY A 16 -0.38 19.84 3.76
CA GLY A 16 0.22 19.56 2.45
C GLY A 16 1.74 19.48 2.44
N GLN A 17 2.37 19.18 3.59
CA GLN A 17 3.81 18.95 3.65
C GLN A 17 4.10 17.47 3.38
N ALA A 18 5.04 17.20 2.48
CA ALA A 18 5.54 15.85 2.24
C ALA A 18 6.05 15.19 3.53
N VAL A 19 5.65 13.94 3.74
CA VAL A 19 6.17 13.11 4.83
C VAL A 19 7.30 12.25 4.29
N GLU A 20 8.53 12.53 4.73
CA GLU A 20 9.75 11.81 4.32
C GLU A 20 10.20 10.83 5.42
N ASN A 21 11.06 9.87 5.09
CA ASN A 21 11.60 8.83 5.98
C ASN A 21 10.53 8.00 6.73
N ALA A 22 9.33 7.85 6.16
CA ALA A 22 8.31 6.96 6.68
C ALA A 22 8.68 5.49 6.44
N GLN A 23 8.39 4.62 7.41
CA GLN A 23 8.33 3.18 7.21
C GLN A 23 6.88 2.82 6.91
N ILE A 24 6.65 2.08 5.83
CA ILE A 24 5.32 1.69 5.38
C ILE A 24 5.28 0.17 5.27
N ALA A 25 4.59 -0.47 6.21
CA ALA A 25 4.31 -1.90 6.14
C ALA A 25 3.04 -2.12 5.30
N VAL A 26 3.09 -3.13 4.43
CA VAL A 26 2.00 -3.44 3.50
C VAL A 26 1.42 -4.81 3.85
N ASP A 27 0.10 -4.87 3.99
CA ASP A 27 -0.67 -6.10 4.17
C ASP A 27 -1.98 -6.00 3.36
N GLY A 28 -2.80 -7.03 3.37
CA GLY A 28 -4.09 -7.07 2.72
C GLY A 28 -4.35 -8.40 2.00
N GLY A 29 -5.35 -8.40 1.14
CA GLY A 29 -5.81 -9.62 0.48
C GLY A 29 -7.29 -9.55 0.12
N MET A 30 -7.93 -10.71 -0.01
CA MET A 30 -9.37 -10.82 -0.27
C MET A 30 -10.10 -11.25 1.00
N PRO A 31 -10.80 -10.33 1.71
CA PRO A 31 -11.49 -10.68 2.95
C PRO A 31 -12.53 -11.79 2.77
N GLN A 32 -13.28 -11.75 1.67
CA GLN A 32 -14.32 -12.75 1.36
C GLN A 32 -13.77 -14.16 1.18
N HIS A 33 -12.50 -14.29 0.83
CA HIS A 33 -11.84 -15.57 0.61
C HIS A 33 -10.82 -15.92 1.70
N ASN A 34 -10.67 -15.05 2.71
CA ASN A 34 -9.74 -15.21 3.84
C ASN A 34 -8.32 -15.59 3.41
N HIS A 35 -7.81 -14.95 2.36
CA HIS A 35 -6.41 -15.11 1.92
C HIS A 35 -5.76 -13.76 1.65
N GLY A 36 -4.44 -13.71 1.83
CA GLY A 36 -3.62 -12.53 1.55
C GLY A 36 -3.38 -12.31 0.06
N PHE A 37 -2.48 -11.39 -0.26
CA PHE A 37 -1.92 -11.30 -1.60
C PHE A 37 -1.22 -12.60 -2.03
N PRO A 38 -1.24 -12.95 -3.32
CA PRO A 38 -0.50 -14.10 -3.87
C PRO A 38 1.03 -13.87 -3.94
N THR A 39 1.47 -12.66 -3.60
CA THR A 39 2.85 -12.18 -3.53
C THR A 39 3.05 -11.48 -2.18
N ALA A 40 4.26 -10.96 -1.92
CA ALA A 40 4.53 -10.08 -0.78
C ALA A 40 4.78 -8.66 -1.30
N PRO A 41 3.74 -7.82 -1.45
CA PRO A 41 3.93 -6.43 -1.82
C PRO A 41 4.74 -5.68 -0.76
N GLU A 42 5.62 -4.80 -1.17
CA GLU A 42 6.55 -4.09 -0.28
C GLU A 42 6.84 -2.69 -0.82
N VAL A 43 7.04 -1.74 0.09
CA VAL A 43 7.61 -0.43 -0.26
C VAL A 43 9.12 -0.56 -0.35
N THR A 44 9.67 -0.41 -1.55
CA THR A 44 11.08 -0.71 -1.86
C THR A 44 11.96 0.52 -1.95
N GLU A 45 11.37 1.70 -2.21
CA GLU A 45 12.11 2.94 -2.43
C GLU A 45 11.32 4.15 -1.94
N GLU A 46 12.01 5.10 -1.30
CA GLU A 46 11.53 6.47 -1.08
C GLU A 46 11.97 7.32 -2.27
N LEU A 47 11.00 7.82 -3.04
CA LEU A 47 11.22 8.58 -4.26
C LEU A 47 11.41 10.09 -3.97
N GLY A 48 11.11 10.51 -2.73
CA GLY A 48 11.17 11.89 -2.25
C GLY A 48 9.90 12.68 -2.56
N GLY A 49 9.71 13.81 -1.89
CA GLY A 49 8.48 14.60 -2.00
C GLY A 49 7.27 13.91 -1.40
N GLY A 50 7.49 12.98 -0.44
CA GLY A 50 6.44 12.16 0.16
C GLY A 50 6.01 10.97 -0.70
N ASP A 51 6.66 10.73 -1.83
CA ASP A 51 6.37 9.60 -2.71
C ASP A 51 7.21 8.36 -2.37
N TYR A 52 6.54 7.22 -2.35
CA TYR A 52 7.11 5.90 -2.05
C TYR A 52 6.73 4.89 -3.12
N LEU A 53 7.68 4.08 -3.58
CA LEU A 53 7.45 3.03 -4.56
C LEU A 53 6.97 1.75 -3.86
N LEU A 54 5.71 1.38 -4.11
CA LEU A 54 5.14 0.08 -3.73
C LEU A 54 5.24 -0.88 -4.91
N GLU A 55 5.92 -2.00 -4.73
CA GLU A 55 6.08 -3.02 -5.76
C GLU A 55 5.46 -4.36 -5.35
N GLY A 56 5.29 -5.24 -6.33
CA GLY A 56 4.89 -6.62 -6.05
C GLY A 56 3.38 -6.82 -5.86
N VAL A 57 2.55 -5.78 -6.03
CA VAL A 57 1.09 -5.92 -5.94
C VAL A 57 0.59 -6.81 -7.07
N LYS A 58 -0.14 -7.88 -6.74
CA LYS A 58 -0.71 -8.79 -7.73
C LYS A 58 -2.09 -9.26 -7.30
N PHE A 59 -3.00 -9.29 -8.25
CA PHE A 59 -4.36 -9.79 -8.06
C PHE A 59 -4.55 -11.06 -8.88
N ASN A 60 -4.93 -12.18 -8.25
CA ASN A 60 -5.14 -13.43 -8.98
C ASN A 60 -6.59 -13.62 -9.46
N MET A 61 -7.55 -12.84 -8.94
CA MET A 61 -8.98 -12.96 -9.26
C MET A 61 -9.69 -11.61 -9.18
N ALA A 62 -10.82 -11.49 -9.89
CA ALA A 62 -11.76 -10.39 -9.75
C ALA A 62 -12.44 -10.40 -8.37
N GLY A 63 -13.01 -9.28 -7.95
CA GLY A 63 -13.71 -9.14 -6.68
C GLY A 63 -13.10 -8.08 -5.76
N TRP A 64 -13.48 -8.15 -4.49
CA TRP A 64 -13.07 -7.19 -3.46
C TRP A 64 -11.73 -7.58 -2.83
N TRP A 65 -10.81 -6.63 -2.87
CA TRP A 65 -9.50 -6.68 -2.24
C TRP A 65 -9.32 -5.52 -1.26
N GLU A 66 -8.55 -5.75 -0.21
CA GLU A 66 -8.05 -4.73 0.71
C GLU A 66 -6.53 -4.55 0.51
N LEU A 67 -6.08 -3.30 0.47
CA LEU A 67 -4.68 -2.92 0.67
C LEU A 67 -4.59 -2.16 1.99
N LYS A 68 -3.77 -2.66 2.91
CA LYS A 68 -3.58 -2.10 4.24
C LYS A 68 -2.17 -1.54 4.34
N LEU A 69 -2.07 -0.31 4.79
CA LEU A 69 -0.80 0.36 5.03
C LEU A 69 -0.75 0.72 6.52
N ALA A 70 0.28 0.24 7.20
CA ALA A 70 0.66 0.73 8.51
C ALA A 70 1.89 1.63 8.34
N ILE A 71 1.76 2.88 8.73
CA ILE A 71 2.71 3.95 8.45
C ILE A 71 3.32 4.42 9.77
N SER A 72 4.64 4.55 9.83
CA SER A 72 5.33 5.21 10.94
C SER A 72 6.33 6.24 10.43
N ALA A 73 6.29 7.46 10.96
CA ALA A 73 7.22 8.53 10.64
C ALA A 73 7.59 9.29 11.92
N GLY A 74 8.83 9.11 12.39
CA GLY A 74 9.24 9.62 13.70
C GLY A 74 8.39 9.05 14.83
N ASP A 75 7.74 9.91 15.61
CA ASP A 75 6.88 9.53 16.74
C ASP A 75 5.39 9.37 16.35
N GLN A 76 5.06 9.48 15.06
CA GLN A 76 3.68 9.37 14.56
C GLN A 76 3.45 8.02 13.87
N THR A 77 2.25 7.49 14.06
CA THR A 77 1.78 6.27 13.39
C THR A 77 0.39 6.48 12.84
N ASP A 78 0.09 5.88 11.69
CA ASP A 78 -1.23 5.87 11.08
C ASP A 78 -1.50 4.54 10.38
N ASP A 79 -2.77 4.17 10.27
CA ASP A 79 -3.23 2.94 9.62
C ASP A 79 -4.34 3.28 8.63
N VAL A 80 -4.18 2.87 7.38
CA VAL A 80 -5.20 3.07 6.33
C VAL A 80 -5.49 1.78 5.58
N THR A 81 -6.77 1.57 5.25
CA THR A 81 -7.23 0.45 4.41
C THR A 81 -7.94 0.98 3.18
N PHE A 82 -7.42 0.63 2.00
CA PHE A 82 -8.05 0.89 0.72
C PHE A 82 -8.86 -0.33 0.26
N ASN A 83 -10.08 -0.10 -0.18
CA ASN A 83 -10.94 -1.13 -0.76
C ASN A 83 -10.92 -1.02 -2.29
N LEU A 84 -10.50 -2.10 -2.96
CA LEU A 84 -10.37 -2.20 -4.40
C LEU A 84 -11.37 -3.23 -4.92
N VAL A 85 -12.21 -2.86 -5.88
CA VAL A 85 -13.15 -3.80 -6.53
C VAL A 85 -12.73 -3.97 -7.97
N LEU A 86 -12.27 -5.18 -8.32
CA LEU A 86 -11.76 -5.51 -9.63
C LEU A 86 -12.83 -6.22 -10.47
N PRO A 87 -13.03 -5.83 -11.75
CA PRO A 87 -14.04 -6.41 -12.64
C PRO A 87 -13.67 -7.81 -13.16
#